data_AF-A0A1G8MXM5-F1
#
_entry.id   AF-A0A1G8MXM5-F1
#
_cell.length_a   1.000
_cell.length_b   1.000
_cell.length_c   1.000
_cell.angle_alpha   90.00
_cell.angle_beta   90.00
_cell.angle_gamma   90.00
#
_symmetry.space_group_name_H-M   'P 1'
#
loop_
_entity.id
_entity.type
_entity.pdbx_description
1 polymer ?
#
loop_
_entity_poly.entity_id
_entity_poly.type
_entity_poly.pdbx_seq_one_letter_code
_entity_poly.pdbx_strand_id
1 'polypeptide(L)'
;MKKLSNRKKVILDFIKKEIKRHEANYTSKRYRYRRGQKHSLKRGIQMFNFLTYLGRTVEVIYLNQNGELSQRKIRLLSVKGGKIRAYCFKRKSTRYFSVENVLAMRPVSEKRVS
;
A
#
# COMPACT_ATOMS: atom_id res chain seq x y z
N MET A 1 -24.45 18.07 -3.26
CA MET A 1 -23.11 17.41 -3.32
C MET A 1 -22.57 17.24 -1.90
N LYS A 2 -22.35 16.01 -1.40
CA LYS A 2 -21.82 15.81 -0.04
C LYS A 2 -20.34 16.21 0.01
N LYS A 3 -19.98 17.26 0.77
CA LYS A 3 -18.58 17.67 0.98
C LYS A 3 -17.79 16.47 1.52
N LEU A 4 -16.69 16.13 0.86
CA LEU A 4 -15.81 15.05 1.31
C LEU A 4 -15.19 15.43 2.66
N SER A 5 -15.34 14.56 3.67
CA SER A 5 -14.66 14.71 4.97
C SER A 5 -13.17 15.01 4.79
N ASN A 6 -12.60 15.94 5.57
CA ASN A 6 -11.17 16.29 5.52
C ASN A 6 -10.26 15.06 5.55
N ARG A 7 -10.61 14.03 6.31
CA ARG A 7 -9.86 12.78 6.38
C ARG A 7 -9.83 12.02 5.05
N LYS A 8 -10.93 12.04 4.29
CA LYS A 8 -11.02 11.40 2.97
C LYS A 8 -10.19 12.17 1.93
N LYS A 9 -10.12 13.51 2.00
CA LYS A 9 -9.28 14.33 1.13
C LYS A 9 -7.79 14.00 1.30
N VAL A 10 -7.31 13.95 2.54
CA VAL A 10 -5.92 13.61 2.85
C VAL A 10 -5.52 12.22 2.32
N ILE A 11 -6.40 11.23 2.43
CA ILE A 11 -6.16 9.88 1.90
C ILE A 11 -6.09 9.91 0.36
N LEU A 12 -7.01 10.62 -0.29
CA LEU A 12 -7.02 10.77 -1.75
C LEU A 12 -5.75 11.46 -2.27
N ASP A 13 -5.28 12.50 -1.59
CA ASP A 13 -4.05 13.20 -1.97
C ASP A 13 -2.83 12.31 -1.81
N PHE A 14 -2.78 11.50 -0.74
CA PHE A 14 -1.74 10.50 -0.55
C PHE A 14 -1.72 9.45 -1.67
N ILE A 15 -2.88 8.88 -2.01
CA ILE A 15 -3.01 7.89 -3.09
C ILE A 15 -2.58 8.50 -4.43
N LYS A 16 -3.07 9.70 -4.76
CA LYS A 16 -2.69 10.40 -6.01
C LYS A 16 -1.19 10.68 -6.09
N LYS A 17 -0.57 11.09 -4.98
CA LYS A 17 0.87 11.35 -4.91
C LYS A 17 1.69 10.08 -5.14
N GLU A 18 1.24 8.96 -4.58
CA GLU A 18 1.94 7.68 -4.72
C GLU A 18 1.80 7.10 -6.13
N ILE A 19 0.61 7.19 -6.74
CA ILE A 19 0.39 6.83 -8.15
C ILE A 19 1.34 7.63 -9.06
N LYS A 20 1.40 8.96 -8.90
CA LYS A 20 2.27 9.85 -9.70
C LYS A 20 3.75 9.52 -9.55
N ARG A 21 4.21 9.22 -8.33
CA ARG A 21 5.61 8.79 -8.07
C ARG A 21 5.94 7.51 -8.81
N HIS A 22 5.02 6.56 -8.82
CA HIS A 22 5.28 5.29 -9.47
C HIS A 22 5.14 5.37 -10.99
N GLU A 23 4.24 6.19 -11.55
CA GLU A 23 4.20 6.44 -13.00
C GLU A 23 5.57 6.94 -13.50
N ALA A 24 6.20 7.88 -12.80
CA ALA A 24 7.54 8.37 -13.12
C ALA A 24 8.64 7.28 -13.09
N ASN A 25 8.48 6.26 -12.22
CA ASN A 25 9.39 5.11 -12.14
C ASN A 25 9.05 4.00 -13.14
N TYR A 26 7.83 3.97 -13.69
CA TYR A 26 7.37 2.97 -14.66
C TYR A 26 7.72 3.35 -16.10
N THR A 27 7.71 4.65 -16.45
CA THR A 27 8.10 5.13 -17.79
C THR A 27 9.57 4.85 -18.14
N SER A 28 10.44 4.59 -17.16
CA SER A 28 11.87 4.30 -17.38
C SER A 28 12.18 2.82 -17.67
N LYS A 29 11.23 1.88 -17.53
CA LYS A 29 11.42 0.46 -17.86
C LYS A 29 10.34 -0.08 -18.80
N ARG A 30 10.75 -0.28 -20.06
CA ARG A 30 9.97 -0.78 -21.21
C ARG A 30 9.51 -2.23 -20.99
N TYR A 31 8.33 -2.46 -20.38
CA TYR A 31 7.73 -3.80 -20.28
C TYR A 31 6.86 -4.12 -21.51
N ARG A 32 7.34 -5.03 -22.37
CA ARG A 32 6.57 -5.70 -23.44
C ARG A 32 5.66 -6.76 -22.81
N TYR A 33 4.35 -6.50 -22.71
CA TYR A 33 3.34 -7.53 -22.45
C TYR A 33 3.04 -8.33 -23.74
N ARG A 34 3.21 -9.65 -23.69
CA ARG A 34 2.80 -10.58 -24.76
C ARG A 34 1.27 -10.64 -24.82
N ARG A 35 0.69 -10.28 -25.98
CA ARG A 35 -0.74 -10.50 -26.30
C ARG A 35 -1.04 -12.00 -26.20
N GLY A 36 -2.02 -12.41 -25.39
CA GLY A 36 -2.56 -13.77 -25.51
C GLY A 36 -3.31 -14.35 -24.31
N GLN A 37 -3.00 -13.97 -23.06
CA GLN A 37 -3.74 -14.49 -21.91
C GLN A 37 -4.74 -13.46 -21.38
N LYS A 38 -6.03 -13.67 -21.72
CA LYS A 38 -7.16 -13.01 -21.08
C LYS A 38 -7.34 -13.57 -19.67
N HIS A 39 -6.57 -13.07 -18.70
CA HIS A 39 -7.02 -13.01 -17.31
C HIS A 39 -7.71 -11.67 -17.09
N SER A 40 -8.95 -11.72 -16.62
CA SER A 40 -9.83 -10.60 -16.31
C SER A 40 -9.07 -9.40 -15.75
N LEU A 41 -9.09 -8.27 -16.47
CA LEU A 41 -8.62 -6.99 -15.97
C LEU A 41 -9.42 -6.61 -14.72
N LYS A 42 -8.87 -6.87 -13.53
CA LYS A 42 -9.25 -6.17 -12.30
C LYS A 42 -8.01 -5.57 -11.64
N ARG A 43 -7.81 -4.28 -11.97
CA ARG A 43 -7.01 -3.26 -11.29
C ARG A 43 -5.49 -3.43 -11.42
N GLY A 44 -4.92 -2.66 -12.34
CA GLY A 44 -3.49 -2.33 -12.35
C GLY A 44 -3.12 -1.51 -11.11
N ILE A 45 -2.95 -2.17 -9.97
CA ILE A 45 -2.29 -1.61 -8.79
C ILE A 45 -0.91 -2.24 -8.75
N GLN A 46 0.08 -1.38 -8.79
CA GLN A 46 1.50 -1.68 -8.87
C GLN A 46 1.94 -2.67 -7.78
N MET A 47 2.81 -3.61 -8.16
CA MET A 47 3.37 -4.60 -7.24
C MET A 47 4.36 -3.91 -6.29
N PHE A 48 3.93 -3.55 -5.07
CA PHE A 48 4.86 -3.09 -4.05
C PHE A 48 5.88 -4.20 -3.74
N ASN A 49 7.18 -3.89 -3.79
CA ASN A 49 8.19 -4.80 -3.29
C ASN A 49 8.25 -4.71 -1.75
N PHE A 50 7.33 -5.39 -1.07
CA PHE A 50 7.23 -5.38 0.40
C PHE A 50 8.49 -5.93 1.10
N LEU A 51 9.28 -6.77 0.42
CA LEU A 51 10.47 -7.38 1.02
C LEU A 51 11.53 -6.33 1.39
N THR A 52 11.60 -5.19 0.69
CA THR A 52 12.51 -4.08 1.03
C THR A 52 12.15 -3.36 2.33
N TYR A 53 10.95 -3.63 2.86
CA TYR A 53 10.43 -3.03 4.10
C TYR A 53 10.33 -4.02 5.25
N LEU A 54 10.86 -5.25 5.10
CA LEU A 54 10.93 -6.20 6.21
C LEU A 54 11.69 -5.61 7.41
N GLY A 55 11.11 -5.78 8.59
CA GLY A 55 11.59 -5.19 9.84
C GLY A 55 11.34 -3.68 9.97
N ARG A 56 10.91 -2.98 8.91
CA ARG A 56 10.71 -1.53 8.93
C ARG A 56 9.27 -1.15 9.27
N THR A 57 9.12 0.07 9.77
CA THR A 57 7.81 0.67 10.00
C THR A 57 7.33 1.41 8.75
N VAL A 58 6.13 1.07 8.29
CA VAL A 58 5.49 1.69 7.13
C VAL A 58 4.10 2.22 7.50
N GLU A 59 3.65 3.23 6.76
CA GLU A 59 2.25 3.63 6.73
C GLU A 59 1.61 3.12 5.45
N VAL A 60 0.46 2.46 5.59
CA VAL A 60 -0.34 1.94 4.48
C VAL A 60 -1.73 2.56 4.46
N ILE A 61 -2.28 2.75 3.26
CA ILE A 61 -3.72 2.89 3.06
C ILE A 61 -4.28 1.51 2.75
N TYR A 62 -5.12 1.01 3.65
CA TYR A 62 -5.66 -0.34 3.60
C TYR A 62 -7.18 -0.31 3.39
N LEU A 63 -7.66 -1.05 2.39
CA LEU A 63 -9.07 -1.30 2.15
C LEU A 63 -9.49 -2.57 2.89
N ASN A 64 -10.40 -2.47 3.86
CA ASN A 64 -10.89 -3.67 4.54
C ASN A 64 -11.95 -4.41 3.68
N GLN A 65 -12.36 -5.60 4.15
CA GLN A 65 -13.35 -6.43 3.45
C GLN A 65 -14.73 -5.77 3.34
N ASN A 66 -15.04 -4.81 4.21
CA ASN A 66 -16.29 -4.04 4.17
C ASN A 66 -16.21 -2.84 3.21
N GLY A 67 -15.11 -2.68 2.47
CA GLY A 67 -14.89 -1.55 1.56
C GLY A 67 -14.48 -0.25 2.26
N GLU A 68 -14.10 -0.29 3.54
CA GLU A 68 -13.69 0.88 4.30
C GLU A 68 -12.19 1.11 4.22
N LEU A 69 -11.81 2.35 3.89
CA LEU A 69 -10.42 2.79 3.86
C LEU A 69 -9.93 3.11 5.27
N SER A 70 -8.72 2.66 5.58
CA SER A 70 -8.04 3.04 6.81
C SER A 70 -6.55 3.27 6.60
N GLN A 71 -6.01 4.32 7.20
CA GLN A 71 -4.56 4.52 7.31
C GLN A 71 -4.04 3.71 8.51
N ARG A 72 -3.00 2.90 8.30
CA ARG A 72 -2.40 2.04 9.32
C ARG A 72 -0.89 2.24 9.35
N LYS A 73 -0.35 2.51 10.54
CA LYS A 73 1.08 2.37 10.83
C LYS A 73 1.34 0.92 11.25
N ILE A 74 2.24 0.24 10.55
CA ILE A 74 2.55 -1.18 10.79
C ILE A 74 4.06 -1.42 10.73
N ARG A 75 4.58 -2.34 11.55
CA ARG A 75 5.95 -2.87 11.40
C ARG A 75 5.87 -4.17 10.62
N LEU A 76 6.50 -4.23 9.45
CA LEU A 76 6.43 -5.38 8.56
C LEU A 76 7.28 -6.53 9.12
N LEU A 77 6.67 -7.67 9.42
CA LEU A 77 7.37 -8.81 10.05
C LEU A 77 7.69 -9.90 9.04
N SER A 78 6.76 -10.22 8.14
CA SER A 78 6.98 -11.20 7.06
C SER A 78 5.97 -11.02 5.93
N VAL A 79 6.29 -11.54 4.74
CA VAL A 79 5.38 -11.57 3.59
C VAL A 79 5.37 -12.99 3.04
N LYS A 80 4.21 -13.66 3.02
CA LYS A 80 4.06 -15.03 2.51
C LYS A 80 2.64 -15.23 2.00
N GLY A 81 2.50 -15.87 0.83
CA GLY A 81 1.19 -16.25 0.27
C GLY A 81 0.22 -15.08 0.11
N GLY A 82 0.70 -13.94 -0.40
CA GLY A 82 -0.13 -12.73 -0.58
C GLY A 82 -0.54 -12.03 0.71
N LYS A 83 -0.02 -12.44 1.86
CA LYS A 83 -0.31 -11.82 3.17
C LYS A 83 0.94 -11.22 3.80
N ILE A 84 0.75 -10.07 4.42
CA ILE A 84 1.74 -9.39 5.25
C ILE A 84 1.42 -9.71 6.71
N ARG A 85 2.33 -10.35 7.43
CA ARG A 85 2.29 -10.40 8.90
C ARG A 85 2.95 -9.12 9.41
N ALA A 86 2.23 -8.35 10.23
CA ALA A 86 2.76 -7.09 10.73
C ALA A 86 2.25 -6.76 12.14
N TYR A 87 3.07 -6.07 12.93
CA TYR A 87 2.60 -5.46 14.18
C TYR A 87 1.84 -4.18 13.85
N CYS A 88 0.56 -4.11 14.20
CA CYS A 88 -0.28 -2.95 13.96
C CYS A 88 -0.29 -2.02 15.18
N PHE A 89 0.34 -0.85 15.06
CA PHE A 89 0.46 0.11 16.17
C PHE A 89 -0.89 0.61 16.69
N LYS A 90 -1.89 0.79 15.81
CA LYS A 90 -3.24 1.19 16.22
C LYS A 90 -3.96 0.13 17.06
N ARG A 91 -3.66 -1.15 16.84
CA ARG A 91 -4.31 -2.27 17.55
C ARG A 91 -3.42 -2.90 18.62
N LYS A 92 -2.17 -2.43 18.76
CA LYS A 92 -1.15 -2.98 19.66
C LYS A 92 -1.04 -4.51 19.59
N SER A 93 -1.12 -5.08 18.37
CA SER A 93 -1.17 -6.53 18.14
C SER A 93 -0.65 -6.91 16.76
N THR A 94 -0.15 -8.15 16.63
CA THR A 94 0.21 -8.76 15.34
C THR A 94 -1.03 -9.10 14.54
N ARG A 95 -1.08 -8.69 13.27
CA ARG A 95 -2.20 -8.93 12.36
C ARG A 95 -1.72 -9.26 10.95
N TYR A 96 -2.60 -9.91 10.20
CA TYR A 96 -2.41 -10.20 8.78
C TYR A 96 -3.13 -9.17 7.92
N PHE A 97 -2.45 -8.68 6.89
CA PHE A 97 -2.99 -7.77 5.88
C PHE A 97 -2.87 -8.42 4.52
N SER A 98 -3.93 -8.38 3.70
CA SER A 98 -3.82 -8.83 2.30
C SER A 98 -3.01 -7.81 1.50
N VAL A 99 -2.04 -8.28 0.71
CA VAL A 99 -1.26 -7.44 -0.20
C VAL A 99 -2.18 -6.72 -1.19
N GLU A 100 -3.19 -7.39 -1.71
CA GLU A 100 -4.15 -6.85 -2.69
C GLU A 100 -5.00 -5.70 -2.12
N ASN A 101 -5.10 -5.61 -0.79
CA ASN A 101 -5.86 -4.59 -0.09
C ASN A 101 -5.01 -3.38 0.31
N VAL A 102 -3.70 -3.39 0.04
CA VAL A 102 -2.80 -2.25 0.24
C VAL A 102 -2.85 -1.37 -1.01
N LEU A 103 -3.44 -0.19 -0.88
CA LEU A 103 -3.61 0.75 -2.00
C LEU A 103 -2.44 1.72 -2.16
N ALA A 104 -1.74 2.01 -1.07
CA ALA A 104 -0.57 2.87 -1.05
C ALA A 104 0.27 2.55 0.20
N MET A 105 1.59 2.70 0.10
CA MET A 105 2.54 2.42 1.18
C MET A 105 3.68 3.43 1.17
N ARG A 106 4.13 3.89 2.34
CA ARG A 106 5.36 4.66 2.49
C ARG A 106 6.16 4.22 3.73
N PRO A 107 7.51 4.31 3.71
CA PRO A 107 8.29 4.22 4.93
C PRO A 107 7.91 5.34 5.90
N VAL A 108 7.89 5.03 7.20
CA VAL A 108 7.88 6.05 8.24
C VAL A 108 9.33 6.47 8.46
N SER A 109 9.61 7.77 8.36
CA SER A 109 10.90 8.30 8.77
C SER A 109 11.06 8.08 10.27
N GLU A 110 11.90 7.13 10.66
CA GLU A 110 12.36 7.02 12.04
C GLU A 110 13.26 8.23 12.28
N LYS A 111 12.83 9.15 13.15
CA LYS A 111 13.75 10.14 13.71
C LYS A 111 14.86 9.31 14.38
N ARG A 112 16.11 9.47 13.92
CA ARG A 112 17.24 8.98 14.70
C ARG A 112 17.12 9.66 16.06
N VAL A 113 16.95 8.87 17.11
CA VAL A 113 17.22 9.38 18.46
C VAL A 113 18.73 9.51 18.51
N SER A 114 19.20 10.74 18.34
CA SER A 114 20.60 11.15 18.59
C SER A 114 20.87 11.10 20.08
#